data_AF-A0A0W0SUJ1-F1
#
_entry.id   AF-A0A0W0SUJ1-F1
#
_cell.length_a   1.000
_cell.length_b   1.000
_cell.length_c   1.000
_cell.angle_alpha   90.00
_cell.angle_beta   90.00
_cell.angle_gamma   90.00
#
_symmetry.space_group_name_H-M   'P 1'
#
loop_
_entity.id
_entity.type
_entity.pdbx_description
1 polymer ?
#
loop_
_entity_poly.entity_id
_entity_poly.type
_entity_poly.pdbx_seq_one_letter_code
_entity_poly.pdbx_strand_id
1 'polypeptide(L)'
;MRQIHDNQYAQFTPKERLNLTFAALSRGDETEANRLWQTCPRHRYVAHDFEYTLGVSALTMLGSLFFEKCVMHYNLTKRAELLIMGSEQDLEYEEKEGFNDFANQSRKFIEIVNTAQKAHISKLKGLFEGFRRFCADENLDSENILKTIPLESCCYDLAILLASDIQIDSQYVNQVKDFFLEHWNL
;
A
#
# COMPACT_ATOMS: atom_id res chain seq x y z
N MET A 1 -44.35 -18.68 40.00
CA MET A 1 -43.11 -17.93 39.70
C MET A 1 -43.42 -16.44 39.84
N ARG A 2 -42.60 -15.67 40.56
CA ARG A 2 -42.79 -14.22 40.72
C ARG A 2 -42.52 -13.55 39.37
N GLN A 3 -43.49 -12.81 38.84
CA GLN A 3 -43.28 -11.93 37.69
C GLN A 3 -42.30 -10.84 38.12
N ILE A 4 -41.13 -10.80 37.48
CA ILE A 4 -40.14 -9.74 37.67
C ILE A 4 -40.73 -8.47 37.03
N HIS A 5 -40.74 -7.36 37.78
CA HIS A 5 -41.24 -6.08 37.27
C HIS A 5 -40.25 -5.47 36.28
N ASP A 6 -40.75 -4.76 35.26
CA ASP A 6 -39.96 -4.23 34.14
C ASP A 6 -38.72 -3.40 34.55
N ASN A 7 -38.81 -2.68 35.68
CA ASN A 7 -37.71 -1.88 36.24
C ASN A 7 -36.54 -2.71 36.80
N GLN A 8 -36.75 -3.97 37.15
CA GLN A 8 -35.68 -4.85 37.66
C GLN A 8 -34.81 -5.39 36.52
N TYR A 9 -35.38 -5.53 35.32
CA TYR A 9 -34.59 -5.99 34.17
C TYR A 9 -33.50 -5.00 33.81
N ALA A 10 -33.68 -3.69 33.99
CA ALA A 10 -32.68 -2.67 33.67
C ALA A 10 -31.35 -2.81 34.45
N GLN A 11 -31.32 -3.59 35.53
CA GLN A 11 -30.15 -3.79 36.39
C GLN A 11 -29.22 -4.90 35.92
N PHE A 12 -29.67 -5.78 35.02
CA PHE A 12 -28.87 -6.88 34.51
C PHE A 12 -27.78 -6.41 33.56
N THR A 13 -26.57 -6.93 33.75
CA THR A 13 -25.50 -6.82 32.76
C THR A 13 -25.91 -7.50 31.44
N PRO A 14 -25.27 -7.16 30.31
CA PRO A 14 -25.56 -7.80 29.02
C PRO A 14 -25.46 -9.34 29.08
N LYS A 15 -24.47 -9.88 29.80
CA LYS A 15 -24.25 -11.33 29.93
C LYS A 15 -25.33 -12.03 30.75
N GLU A 16 -25.76 -11.42 31.87
CA GLU A 16 -26.85 -11.97 32.70
C GLU A 16 -28.17 -11.97 31.95
N ARG A 17 -28.46 -10.88 31.23
CA ARG A 17 -29.65 -10.77 30.38
C ARG A 17 -29.67 -11.82 29.27
N LEU A 18 -28.52 -12.06 28.61
CA LEU A 18 -28.39 -13.09 27.58
C LEU A 18 -28.71 -14.48 28.14
N ASN A 19 -28.15 -14.82 29.30
CA ASN A 19 -28.42 -16.09 29.97
C ASN A 19 -29.89 -16.23 30.36
N LEU A 20 -30.51 -15.17 30.91
CA LEU A 20 -31.93 -15.16 31.25
C LEU A 20 -32.82 -15.30 30.01
N THR A 21 -32.43 -14.70 28.89
CA THR A 21 -33.17 -14.78 27.62
C THR A 21 -33.19 -16.23 27.13
N PHE A 22 -32.04 -16.90 27.07
CA PHE A 22 -32.00 -18.31 26.69
C PHE A 22 -32.71 -19.23 27.69
N ALA A 23 -32.62 -18.92 28.98
CA ALA A 23 -33.36 -19.66 30.00
C ALA A 23 -34.87 -19.50 29.89
N ALA A 24 -35.38 -18.35 29.41
CA ALA A 24 -36.79 -18.10 29.13
C ALA A 24 -37.25 -18.82 27.85
N LEU A 25 -36.45 -18.76 26.79
CA LEU A 25 -36.73 -19.48 25.54
C LEU A 25 -36.76 -20.99 25.74
N SER A 26 -35.85 -21.55 26.55
CA SER A 26 -35.80 -23.01 26.80
C SER A 26 -37.02 -23.56 27.55
N ARG A 27 -37.77 -22.70 28.23
CA ARG A 27 -39.04 -23.01 28.90
C ARG A 27 -40.27 -22.53 28.13
N GLY A 28 -40.10 -22.08 26.89
CA GLY A 28 -41.18 -21.61 26.00
C GLY A 28 -41.78 -20.26 26.39
N ASP A 29 -41.12 -19.49 27.28
CA ASP A 29 -41.60 -18.18 27.73
C ASP A 29 -41.09 -17.07 26.81
N GLU A 30 -41.68 -16.98 25.62
CA GLU A 30 -41.36 -15.92 24.64
C GLU A 30 -41.72 -14.53 25.14
N THR A 31 -42.66 -14.43 26.10
CA THR A 31 -43.06 -13.14 26.68
C THR A 31 -41.93 -12.58 27.55
N GLU A 32 -41.33 -13.40 28.40
CA GLU A 32 -40.18 -12.99 29.21
C GLU A 32 -38.95 -12.69 28.35
N ALA A 33 -38.68 -13.51 27.32
CA ALA A 33 -37.60 -13.24 26.37
C ALA A 33 -37.77 -11.89 25.65
N ASN A 34 -39.00 -11.59 25.19
CA ASN A 34 -39.31 -10.29 24.59
C ASN A 34 -39.19 -9.13 25.58
N ARG A 35 -39.61 -9.29 26.85
CA ARG A 35 -39.42 -8.25 27.88
C ARG A 35 -37.94 -7.98 28.17
N LEU A 36 -37.12 -9.03 28.26
CA LEU A 36 -35.67 -8.90 28.42
C LEU A 36 -35.04 -8.12 27.26
N TRP A 37 -35.48 -8.37 26.03
CA TRP A 37 -35.05 -7.63 24.85
C TRP A 37 -35.50 -6.15 24.88
N GLN A 38 -36.78 -5.89 25.15
CA GLN A 38 -37.36 -4.55 25.11
C GLN A 38 -36.84 -3.63 26.23
N THR A 39 -36.47 -4.20 27.37
CA THR A 39 -35.92 -3.48 28.53
C THR A 39 -34.39 -3.41 28.54
N CYS A 40 -33.72 -3.90 27.50
CA CYS A 40 -32.28 -3.79 27.37
C CYS A 40 -31.89 -2.30 27.29
N PRO A 41 -30.91 -1.82 28.09
CA PRO A 41 -30.44 -0.44 28.02
C PRO A 41 -30.04 -0.05 26.60
N ARG A 42 -30.70 0.97 26.07
CA ARG A 42 -30.39 1.52 24.74
C ARG A 42 -29.43 2.68 24.91
N HIS A 43 -28.20 2.48 24.47
CA HIS A 43 -27.19 3.52 24.43
C HIS A 43 -27.16 4.16 23.05
N ARG A 44 -26.87 5.47 23.00
CA ARG A 44 -26.51 6.14 21.75
C ARG A 44 -24.99 6.12 21.65
N TYR A 45 -24.50 5.56 20.56
CA TYR A 45 -23.08 5.59 20.23
C TYR A 45 -22.86 6.55 19.06
N VAL A 46 -21.71 7.21 19.08
CA VAL A 46 -21.15 7.88 17.91
C VAL A 46 -20.08 6.93 17.36
N ALA A 47 -20.22 6.53 16.10
CA ALA A 47 -19.22 5.75 15.40
C ALA A 47 -18.59 6.62 14.31
N HIS A 48 -17.32 6.34 14.00
CA HIS A 48 -16.72 6.88 12.78
C HIS A 48 -17.36 6.23 11.57
N ASP A 49 -17.42 7.00 10.48
CA ASP A 49 -17.86 6.48 9.21
C ASP A 49 -16.96 5.30 8.79
N PHE A 50 -17.58 4.15 8.56
CA PHE A 50 -16.87 2.91 8.29
C PHE A 50 -16.17 2.96 6.94
N GLU A 51 -16.83 3.50 5.92
CA GLU A 51 -16.28 3.62 4.56
C GLU A 51 -15.07 4.56 4.55
N TYR A 52 -15.16 5.69 5.26
CA TYR A 52 -14.03 6.60 5.45
C TYR A 52 -12.85 5.90 6.14
N THR A 53 -13.12 5.17 7.22
CA THR A 53 -12.05 4.48 7.98
C THR A 53 -11.37 3.40 7.14
N LEU A 54 -12.16 2.65 6.35
CA LEU A 54 -11.66 1.66 5.41
C LEU A 54 -10.77 2.31 4.33
N GLY A 55 -11.24 3.41 3.72
CA GLY A 55 -10.49 4.14 2.70
C GLY A 55 -9.15 4.69 3.20
N VAL A 56 -9.12 5.26 4.42
CA VAL A 56 -7.86 5.72 5.04
C VAL A 56 -6.89 4.56 5.29
N SER A 57 -7.41 3.41 5.73
CA SER A 57 -6.60 2.21 5.97
C SER A 57 -6.01 1.68 4.66
N ALA A 58 -6.83 1.59 3.61
CA ALA A 58 -6.40 1.20 2.27
C ALA A 58 -5.33 2.14 1.74
N LEU A 59 -5.53 3.46 1.81
CA LEU A 59 -4.53 4.45 1.38
C LEU A 59 -3.19 4.31 2.13
N THR A 60 -3.21 3.98 3.42
CA THR A 60 -1.99 3.75 4.21
C THR A 60 -1.22 2.53 3.69
N MET A 61 -1.93 1.45 3.37
CA MET A 61 -1.34 0.25 2.79
C MET A 61 -0.78 0.53 1.39
N LEU A 62 -1.57 1.20 0.52
CA LEU A 62 -1.14 1.54 -0.83
C LEU A 62 0.06 2.49 -0.83
N GLY A 63 0.10 3.46 0.08
CA GLY A 63 1.25 4.35 0.27
C GLY A 63 2.52 3.59 0.65
N SER A 64 2.39 2.56 1.50
CA SER A 64 3.51 1.70 1.89
C SER A 64 4.03 0.85 0.72
N LEU A 65 3.11 0.29 -0.07
CA LEU A 65 3.45 -0.48 -1.27
C LEU A 65 4.11 0.40 -2.34
N PHE A 66 3.59 1.62 -2.54
CA PHE A 66 4.20 2.61 -3.43
C PHE A 66 5.62 2.94 -2.97
N PHE A 67 5.82 3.24 -1.68
CA PHE A 67 7.12 3.54 -1.09
C PHE A 67 8.13 2.43 -1.34
N GLU A 68 7.76 1.19 -1.04
CA GLU A 68 8.63 0.02 -1.22
C GLU A 68 9.08 -0.12 -2.68
N LYS A 69 8.14 -0.06 -3.64
CA LYS A 69 8.46 -0.18 -5.07
C LYS A 69 9.31 0.98 -5.58
N CYS A 70 9.03 2.20 -5.12
CA CYS A 70 9.82 3.38 -5.47
C CYS A 70 11.27 3.24 -5.00
N VAL A 71 11.47 2.93 -3.71
CA VAL A 71 12.80 2.75 -3.12
C VAL A 71 13.54 1.58 -3.77
N MET A 72 12.86 0.48 -4.07
CA MET A 72 13.46 -0.66 -4.77
C MET A 72 14.02 -0.25 -6.14
N HIS A 73 13.21 0.39 -7.00
CA HIS A 73 13.66 0.81 -8.32
C HIS A 73 14.74 1.90 -8.27
N TYR A 74 14.61 2.83 -7.34
CA TYR A 74 15.62 3.84 -7.07
C TYR A 74 16.97 3.20 -6.69
N ASN A 75 16.98 2.30 -5.70
CA ASN A 75 18.21 1.64 -5.25
C ASN A 75 18.87 0.80 -6.34
N LEU A 76 18.08 0.11 -7.17
CA LEU A 76 18.61 -0.64 -8.31
C LEU A 76 19.22 0.28 -9.37
N THR A 77 18.63 1.45 -9.59
CA THR A 77 19.19 2.49 -10.48
C THR A 77 20.52 3.00 -9.96
N LYS A 78 20.62 3.30 -8.66
CA LYS A 78 21.85 3.76 -8.00
C LYS A 78 22.94 2.72 -7.93
N ARG A 79 22.57 1.46 -7.70
CA ARG A 79 23.52 0.35 -7.75
C ARG A 79 24.08 0.15 -9.15
N ALA A 80 23.25 0.28 -10.19
CA ALA A 80 23.71 0.21 -11.57
C ALA A 80 24.68 1.36 -11.91
N GLU A 81 24.38 2.58 -11.45
CA GLU A 81 25.25 3.75 -11.62
C GLU A 81 26.66 3.53 -11.04
N LEU A 82 26.74 3.00 -9.82
CA LEU A 82 28.03 2.68 -9.17
C LEU A 82 28.80 1.58 -9.92
N LEU A 83 28.11 0.56 -10.41
CA LEU A 83 28.73 -0.52 -11.18
C LEU A 83 29.27 -0.02 -12.53
N ILE A 84 28.52 0.86 -13.22
CA ILE A 84 28.96 1.49 -14.46
C ILE A 84 30.22 2.31 -14.21
N MET A 85 30.20 3.19 -13.20
CA MET A 85 31.35 4.05 -12.87
C MET A 85 32.61 3.24 -12.56
N GLY A 86 32.50 2.15 -11.79
CA GLY A 86 33.63 1.28 -11.49
C GLY A 86 34.17 0.60 -12.75
N SER A 87 33.29 0.04 -13.58
CA SER A 87 33.70 -0.62 -14.82
C SER A 87 34.24 0.33 -15.89
N GLU A 88 33.82 1.60 -15.90
CA GLU A 88 34.40 2.63 -16.76
C GLU A 88 35.85 2.95 -16.37
N GLN A 89 36.16 2.96 -15.06
CA GLN A 89 37.53 3.13 -14.57
C GLN A 89 38.41 1.92 -14.93
N ASP A 90 37.89 0.71 -14.76
CA ASP A 90 38.59 -0.52 -15.16
C ASP A 90 38.85 -0.52 -16.67
N LEU A 91 37.85 -0.15 -17.47
CA LEU A 91 37.97 -0.06 -18.93
C LEU A 91 39.06 0.93 -19.35
N GLU A 92 39.10 2.13 -18.76
CA GLU A 92 40.13 3.13 -19.07
C GLU A 92 41.54 2.58 -18.80
N TYR A 93 41.72 1.88 -17.68
CA TYR A 93 42.99 1.24 -17.33
C TYR A 93 43.35 0.11 -18.30
N GLU A 94 42.41 -0.78 -18.60
CA GLU A 94 42.62 -1.92 -19.50
C GLU A 94 42.96 -1.50 -20.92
N GLU A 95 42.31 -0.45 -21.44
CA GLU A 95 42.62 0.14 -22.75
C GLU A 95 44.03 0.74 -22.77
N LYS A 96 44.42 1.43 -21.70
CA LYS A 96 45.74 2.03 -21.58
C LYS A 96 46.87 0.99 -21.54
N GLU A 97 46.66 -0.12 -20.84
CA GLU A 97 47.64 -1.21 -20.72
C GLU A 97 47.59 -2.22 -21.90
N GLY A 98 46.62 -2.09 -22.80
CA GLY A 98 46.48 -2.95 -23.98
C GLY A 98 45.85 -4.32 -23.68
N PHE A 99 45.10 -4.44 -22.59
CA PHE A 99 44.40 -5.66 -22.18
C PHE A 99 43.07 -5.84 -22.93
N ASN A 100 43.15 -6.08 -24.24
CA ASN A 100 41.99 -6.08 -25.15
C ASN A 100 40.84 -7.01 -24.73
N ASP A 101 41.12 -8.21 -24.23
CA ASP A 101 40.08 -9.15 -23.82
C ASP A 101 39.31 -8.67 -22.60
N PHE A 102 40.00 -8.07 -21.62
CA PHE A 102 39.39 -7.50 -20.43
C PHE A 102 38.58 -6.24 -20.78
N ALA A 103 39.15 -5.32 -21.58
CA ALA A 103 38.44 -4.14 -22.08
C ALA A 103 37.13 -4.52 -22.81
N ASN A 104 37.15 -5.58 -23.62
CA ASN A 104 35.95 -6.09 -24.28
C ASN A 104 34.90 -6.64 -23.30
N GLN A 105 35.32 -7.24 -22.19
CA GLN A 105 34.41 -7.71 -21.13
C GLN A 105 33.81 -6.52 -20.37
N SER A 106 34.62 -5.53 -20.01
CA SER A 106 34.19 -4.31 -19.33
C SER A 106 33.15 -3.54 -20.14
N ARG A 107 33.37 -3.34 -21.44
CA ARG A 107 32.37 -2.73 -22.34
C ARG A 107 31.03 -3.47 -22.36
N LYS A 108 31.07 -4.80 -22.49
CA LYS A 108 29.85 -5.64 -22.48
C LYS A 108 29.11 -5.55 -21.15
N PHE A 109 29.85 -5.56 -20.04
CA PHE A 109 29.26 -5.43 -18.71
C PHE A 109 28.58 -4.07 -18.54
N ILE A 110 29.26 -2.98 -18.92
CA ILE A 110 28.69 -1.62 -18.90
C ILE A 110 27.41 -1.55 -19.73
N GLU A 111 27.38 -2.15 -20.92
CA GLU A 111 26.18 -2.18 -21.79
C GLU A 111 24.99 -2.90 -21.13
N ILE A 112 25.25 -4.05 -20.51
CA ILE A 112 24.22 -4.83 -19.80
C ILE A 112 23.67 -4.04 -18.61
N VAL A 113 24.56 -3.47 -17.80
CA VAL A 113 24.16 -2.72 -16.60
C VAL A 113 23.42 -1.43 -16.98
N ASN A 114 23.86 -0.73 -18.03
CA ASN A 114 23.13 0.43 -18.58
C ASN A 114 21.72 0.07 -19.03
N THR A 115 21.55 -1.08 -19.69
CA THR A 115 20.24 -1.57 -20.11
C THR A 115 19.34 -1.83 -18.91
N ALA A 116 19.86 -2.49 -17.87
CA ALA A 116 19.13 -2.73 -16.63
C ALA A 116 18.77 -1.43 -15.89
N GLN A 117 19.69 -0.46 -15.83
CA GLN A 117 19.45 0.86 -15.24
C GLN A 117 18.28 1.57 -15.94
N LYS A 118 18.32 1.64 -17.28
CA LYS A 118 17.25 2.25 -18.08
C LYS A 118 15.90 1.56 -17.86
N ALA A 119 15.89 0.23 -17.76
CA ALA A 119 14.67 -0.52 -17.45
C ALA A 119 14.10 -0.16 -16.07
N HIS A 120 14.95 0.04 -15.05
CA HIS A 120 14.48 0.45 -13.72
C HIS A 120 14.00 1.90 -13.67
N ILE A 121 14.64 2.83 -14.38
CA ILE A 121 14.14 4.21 -14.52
C ILE A 121 12.80 4.21 -15.23
N SER A 122 12.66 3.44 -16.31
CA SER A 122 11.40 3.28 -17.05
C SER A 122 10.26 2.75 -16.16
N LYS A 123 10.54 1.74 -15.32
CA LYS A 123 9.58 1.21 -14.33
C LYS A 123 9.29 2.19 -13.20
N LEU A 124 10.27 2.96 -12.74
CA LEU A 124 10.05 4.01 -11.74
C LEU A 124 9.07 5.06 -12.28
N LYS A 125 9.25 5.52 -13.52
CA LYS A 125 8.29 6.41 -14.19
C LYS A 125 6.92 5.74 -14.33
N GLY A 126 6.90 4.44 -14.67
CA GLY A 126 5.70 3.63 -14.75
C GLY A 126 4.92 3.52 -13.44
N LEU A 127 5.62 3.43 -12.30
CA LEU A 127 5.02 3.40 -10.96
C LEU A 127 4.24 4.69 -10.67
N PHE A 128 4.85 5.85 -10.92
CA PHE A 128 4.21 7.15 -10.70
C PHE A 128 2.98 7.35 -11.60
N GLU A 129 3.12 7.05 -12.89
CA GLU A 129 2.00 7.21 -13.83
C GLU A 129 0.88 6.18 -13.57
N GLY A 130 1.22 4.94 -13.22
CA GLY A 130 0.24 3.92 -12.86
C GLY A 130 -0.56 4.30 -11.61
N PHE A 131 0.13 4.82 -10.58
CA PHE A 131 -0.51 5.34 -9.38
C PHE A 131 -1.42 6.54 -9.70
N ARG A 132 -0.95 7.49 -10.51
CA ARG A 132 -1.75 8.65 -10.94
C ARG A 132 -3.03 8.24 -11.67
N ARG A 133 -2.96 7.23 -12.55
CA ARG A 133 -4.14 6.69 -13.25
C ARG A 133 -5.10 6.00 -12.30
N PHE A 134 -4.58 5.21 -11.37
CA PHE A 134 -5.39 4.60 -10.32
C PHE A 134 -6.16 5.67 -9.53
N CYS A 135 -5.46 6.70 -9.04
CA CYS A 135 -6.10 7.79 -8.31
C CYS A 135 -7.16 8.52 -9.15
N ALA A 136 -6.89 8.74 -10.44
CA ALA A 136 -7.86 9.36 -11.35
C ALA A 136 -9.13 8.51 -11.53
N ASP A 137 -9.00 7.19 -11.66
CA ASP A 137 -10.14 6.26 -11.78
C ASP A 137 -11.01 6.29 -10.50
N GLU A 138 -10.38 6.42 -9.33
CA GLU A 138 -11.05 6.44 -8.01
C GLU A 138 -11.40 7.85 -7.49
N ASN A 139 -11.24 8.89 -8.31
CA ASN A 139 -11.47 10.31 -7.94
C ASN A 139 -10.66 10.77 -6.70
N LEU A 140 -9.42 10.30 -6.59
CA LEU A 140 -8.47 10.65 -5.53
C LEU A 140 -7.43 11.66 -6.02
N ASP A 141 -6.96 12.52 -5.11
CA ASP A 141 -5.88 13.46 -5.40
C ASP A 141 -4.51 12.79 -5.19
N SER A 142 -3.92 12.33 -6.30
CA SER A 142 -2.61 11.66 -6.28
C SER A 142 -1.51 12.55 -5.70
N GLU A 143 -1.53 13.85 -5.97
CA GLU A 143 -0.47 14.77 -5.52
C GLU A 143 -0.49 14.92 -4.00
N ASN A 144 -1.68 15.06 -3.43
CA ASN A 144 -1.82 15.14 -1.98
C ASN A 144 -1.50 13.81 -1.29
N ILE A 145 -1.84 12.67 -1.90
CA ILE A 145 -1.45 11.36 -1.35
C ILE A 145 0.08 11.17 -1.42
N LEU A 146 0.72 11.47 -2.55
CA LEU A 146 2.17 11.32 -2.71
C LEU A 146 2.96 12.16 -1.70
N LYS A 147 2.47 13.35 -1.33
CA LYS A 147 3.08 14.19 -0.26
C LYS A 147 3.07 13.54 1.12
N THR A 148 2.19 12.56 1.36
CA THR A 148 2.18 11.80 2.62
C THR A 148 3.25 10.71 2.65
N ILE A 149 3.85 10.38 1.51
CA ILE A 149 4.84 9.32 1.38
C ILE A 149 6.24 9.92 1.51
N PRO A 150 7.07 9.49 2.48
CA PRO A 150 8.33 10.14 2.80
C PRO A 150 9.47 9.73 1.84
N LEU A 151 9.33 10.06 0.55
CA LEU A 151 10.31 9.68 -0.47
C LEU A 151 11.61 10.49 -0.42
N GLU A 152 11.53 11.77 -0.02
CA GLU A 152 12.66 12.71 -0.06
C GLU A 152 13.83 12.29 0.84
N SER A 153 13.57 11.55 1.92
CA SER A 153 14.61 11.04 2.83
C SER A 153 15.34 9.82 2.27
N CYS A 154 14.81 9.16 1.24
CA CYS A 154 15.36 7.95 0.66
C CYS A 154 15.82 8.12 -0.80
N CYS A 155 15.22 9.05 -1.54
CA CYS A 155 15.37 9.18 -2.99
C CYS A 155 15.71 10.64 -3.39
N TYR A 156 16.94 11.08 -3.15
CA TYR A 156 17.34 12.49 -3.24
C TYR A 156 17.26 13.11 -4.64
N ASP A 157 17.59 12.35 -5.69
CA ASP A 157 17.57 12.83 -7.07
C ASP A 157 16.42 12.22 -7.89
N LEU A 158 15.38 11.76 -7.21
CA LEU A 158 14.20 11.15 -7.83
C LEU A 158 13.58 12.04 -8.91
N ALA A 159 13.47 13.34 -8.67
CA ALA A 159 12.94 14.30 -9.64
C ALA A 159 13.75 14.31 -10.95
N ILE A 160 15.08 14.18 -10.87
CA ILE A 160 15.97 14.12 -12.04
C ILE A 160 15.72 12.82 -12.81
N LEU A 161 15.63 11.69 -12.11
CA LEU A 161 15.34 10.39 -12.73
C LEU A 161 13.99 10.39 -13.45
N LEU A 162 12.96 10.99 -12.84
CA LEU A 162 11.63 11.09 -13.44
C LEU A 162 11.61 12.04 -14.66
N ALA A 163 12.43 13.08 -14.66
CA ALA A 163 12.56 14.03 -15.76
C ALA A 163 13.45 13.55 -16.92
N SER A 164 14.11 12.39 -16.80
CA SER A 164 14.95 11.82 -17.85
C SER A 164 14.18 11.55 -19.16
N ASP A 165 14.88 11.45 -20.28
CA ASP A 165 14.35 11.14 -21.62
C ASP A 165 13.98 9.66 -21.81
N ILE A 166 14.32 8.81 -20.82
CA ILE A 166 13.99 7.39 -20.81
C ILE A 166 12.47 7.21 -20.89
N GLN A 167 12.05 6.44 -21.89
CA GLN A 167 10.63 6.19 -22.15
C GLN A 167 10.01 5.37 -21.03
N ILE A 168 8.75 5.65 -20.76
CA ILE A 168 7.96 4.95 -19.75
C ILE A 168 7.53 3.57 -20.26
N ASP A 169 7.58 2.57 -19.37
CA ASP A 169 7.08 1.23 -19.67
C ASP A 169 5.55 1.22 -19.54
N SER A 170 4.86 1.36 -20.68
CA SER A 170 3.39 1.38 -20.74
C SER A 170 2.73 0.10 -20.23
N GLN A 171 3.40 -1.06 -20.35
CA GLN A 171 2.88 -2.32 -19.82
C GLN A 171 2.94 -2.29 -18.29
N TYR A 172 4.06 -1.80 -17.74
CA TYR A 172 4.22 -1.66 -16.29
C TYR A 172 3.25 -0.63 -15.69
N VAL A 173 2.93 0.46 -16.40
CA VAL A 173 1.89 1.42 -15.97
C VAL A 173 0.56 0.72 -15.71
N ASN A 174 0.11 -0.14 -16.63
CA ASN A 174 -1.15 -0.87 -16.48
C ASN A 174 -1.06 -1.88 -15.33
N GLN A 175 0.04 -2.63 -15.22
CA GLN A 175 0.25 -3.56 -14.10
C GLN A 175 0.17 -2.87 -12.73
N VAL A 176 0.81 -1.71 -12.61
CA VAL A 176 0.78 -0.91 -11.38
C VAL A 176 -0.63 -0.42 -11.08
N LYS A 177 -1.34 0.09 -12.10
CA LYS A 177 -2.73 0.55 -11.94
C LYS A 177 -3.63 -0.57 -11.43
N ASP A 178 -3.58 -1.73 -12.10
CA ASP A 178 -4.40 -2.89 -11.77
C ASP A 178 -4.06 -3.41 -10.37
N PHE A 179 -2.78 -3.44 -10.00
CA PHE A 179 -2.33 -3.80 -8.66
C PHE A 179 -2.93 -2.88 -7.58
N PHE A 180 -2.94 -1.56 -7.78
CA PHE A 180 -3.54 -0.64 -6.82
C PHE A 180 -5.07 -0.79 -6.74
N LEU A 181 -5.74 -1.03 -7.86
CA LEU A 181 -7.19 -1.27 -7.90
C LEU A 181 -7.57 -2.56 -7.16
N GLU A 182 -6.78 -3.64 -7.31
CA GLU A 182 -7.02 -4.90 -6.59
C GLU A 182 -6.96 -4.69 -5.07
N HIS A 183 -6.01 -3.88 -4.59
CA HIS A 183 -5.81 -3.64 -3.16
C HIS A 183 -6.73 -2.55 -2.59
N TRP A 184 -7.35 -1.74 -3.44
CA TRP A 184 -8.33 -0.73 -3.04
C TRP A 184 -9.70 -1.32 -2.72
N ASN A 185 -10.07 -2.41 -3.40
CA ASN A 185 -11.40 -3.03 -3.29
C ASN A 185 -11.49 -4.17 -2.24
N LEU A 186 -10.44 -4.39 -1.43
CA LEU A 186 -10.38 -5.40 -0.37
C LEU A 186 -10.81 -4.81 0.99
#